data_AF-A0A084EJU3-F1
#
_entry.id   AF-A0A084EJU3-F1
#
_cell.length_a   1.000
_cell.length_b   1.000
_cell.length_c   1.000
_cell.angle_alpha   90.00
_cell.angle_beta   90.00
_cell.angle_gamma   90.00
#
_symmetry.space_group_name_H-M   'P 1'
#
loop_
_entity.id
_entity.type
_entity.pdbx_description
1 polymer ?
#
loop_
_entity_poly.entity_id
_entity_poly.type
_entity_poly.pdbx_seq_one_letter_code
_entity_poly.pdbx_strand_id
1 'polypeptide(L)'
;MEQLINHSYEELPKNYVQKPVLTNITIPKTIKSLIFFTKIKYKLINLLSFWTCFLLSLFLINKYTHFLTKLINKIGFNIQTDYLNKYIKFISNLSLGWIITVIVISFLVLIFYMINSYQFKIQTKRYQKEILINQNPDFLPFFVIKKYKSLIQKPYYVNYLCSSIYILIFTSLVIYTFYLISLWLKNIQQHILIIIKSNLIGYWIALAIFIIVVSYHIFALLTVKLLKGNFESTYNRSLLSEEEILKLKKTANRRSLIVLIITIAISLSLIFFFILFFKIERRKINFFARFKK
;
A
#
# COMPACT_ATOMS: atom_id res chain seq x y z
N MET A 1 -1.72 -62.22 25.38
CA MET A 1 -1.33 -62.16 23.96
C MET A 1 -2.28 -63.07 23.21
N GLU A 2 -3.15 -62.68 22.30
CA GLU A 2 -3.55 -61.41 21.66
C GLU A 2 -5.03 -61.63 21.35
N GLN A 3 -5.92 -60.71 21.74
CA GLN A 3 -7.32 -60.77 21.30
C GLN A 3 -7.49 -59.89 20.07
N LEU A 4 -7.76 -60.56 18.95
CA LEU A 4 -8.11 -60.04 17.65
C LEU A 4 -9.31 -59.09 17.73
N ILE A 5 -9.10 -57.82 17.40
CA ILE A 5 -10.15 -56.82 17.22
C ILE A 5 -10.64 -56.94 15.77
N ASN A 6 -11.78 -57.63 15.59
CA ASN A 6 -12.56 -57.59 14.35
C ASN A 6 -13.22 -56.22 14.21
N HIS A 7 -12.70 -55.36 13.34
CA HIS A 7 -13.46 -54.22 12.84
C HIS A 7 -14.41 -54.70 11.73
N SER A 8 -15.66 -54.94 12.10
CA SER A 8 -16.78 -54.98 11.17
C SER A 8 -16.89 -53.62 10.50
N TYR A 9 -16.70 -53.59 9.17
CA TYR A 9 -17.08 -52.44 8.37
C TYR A 9 -18.61 -52.46 8.26
N GLU A 10 -19.29 -51.70 9.12
CA GLU A 10 -20.70 -51.40 8.93
C GLU A 10 -20.88 -50.74 7.55
N GLU A 11 -21.57 -51.45 6.66
CA GLU A 11 -21.96 -50.94 5.36
C GLU A 11 -22.84 -49.69 5.56
N LEU A 12 -22.32 -48.53 5.16
CA LEU A 12 -23.08 -47.29 5.04
C LEU A 12 -24.36 -47.55 4.22
N PRO A 13 -25.56 -47.23 4.73
CA PRO A 13 -26.79 -47.48 4.00
C PRO A 13 -26.80 -46.73 2.66
N LYS A 14 -27.02 -47.47 1.57
CA LYS A 14 -27.10 -47.01 0.17
C LYS A 14 -28.37 -46.18 -0.11
N ASN A 15 -28.64 -45.15 0.67
CA ASN A 15 -29.71 -44.18 0.40
C ASN A 15 -29.14 -42.74 0.42
N TYR A 16 -28.28 -42.45 -0.56
CA TYR A 16 -27.91 -41.08 -0.94
C TYR A 16 -28.19 -40.86 -2.43
N VAL A 17 -29.44 -41.08 -2.85
CA VAL A 17 -29.94 -40.58 -4.14
C VAL A 17 -31.29 -39.90 -3.92
N GLN A 18 -31.29 -38.86 -3.08
CA GLN A 18 -32.27 -37.79 -3.21
C GLN A 18 -31.47 -36.49 -3.31
N LYS A 19 -31.40 -35.94 -4.53
CA LYS A 19 -31.03 -34.52 -4.69
C LYS A 19 -32.03 -33.74 -3.84
N PRO A 20 -31.63 -33.05 -2.77
CA PRO A 20 -32.57 -32.24 -2.01
C PRO A 20 -33.19 -31.24 -2.99
N VAL A 21 -34.52 -31.24 -3.04
CA VAL A 21 -35.31 -30.36 -3.88
C VAL A 21 -34.87 -28.93 -3.60
N LEU A 22 -34.35 -28.29 -4.64
CA LEU A 22 -33.61 -27.04 -4.62
C LEU A 22 -34.53 -25.82 -4.48
N THR A 23 -35.46 -25.82 -3.54
CA THR A 23 -36.38 -24.71 -3.34
C THR A 23 -36.11 -24.04 -2.00
N ASN A 24 -35.46 -22.88 -2.08
CA ASN A 24 -35.46 -21.81 -1.07
C ASN A 24 -34.31 -21.72 -0.05
N ILE A 25 -33.15 -22.32 -0.29
CA ILE A 25 -31.96 -21.89 0.48
C ILE A 25 -31.44 -20.56 -0.10
N THR A 26 -31.98 -19.46 0.41
CA THR A 26 -31.61 -18.11 -0.02
C THR A 26 -30.39 -17.62 0.76
N ILE A 27 -29.30 -17.30 0.06
CA ILE A 27 -28.12 -16.69 0.68
C ILE A 27 -28.55 -15.35 1.30
N PRO A 28 -28.22 -15.08 2.59
CA PRO A 28 -28.55 -13.81 3.23
C PRO A 28 -28.09 -12.62 2.40
N LYS A 29 -28.96 -11.60 2.25
CA LYS A 29 -28.66 -10.39 1.44
C LYS A 29 -27.35 -9.72 1.86
N THR A 30 -27.03 -9.73 3.15
CA THR A 30 -25.78 -9.21 3.74
C THR A 30 -24.54 -9.94 3.22
N ILE A 31 -24.57 -11.27 3.18
CA ILE A 31 -23.47 -12.09 2.67
C ILE A 31 -23.35 -11.94 1.14
N LYS A 32 -24.47 -11.88 0.43
CA LYS A 32 -24.49 -11.63 -1.03
C LYS A 32 -23.86 -10.27 -1.38
N SER A 33 -24.24 -9.22 -0.66
CA SER A 33 -23.65 -7.88 -0.76
C SER A 33 -22.14 -7.90 -0.48
N LEU A 34 -21.72 -8.55 0.60
CA LEU A 34 -20.30 -8.68 0.96
C LEU A 34 -19.48 -9.38 -0.14
N ILE A 35 -20.02 -10.46 -0.72
CA ILE A 35 -19.38 -11.19 -1.83
C ILE A 35 -19.24 -10.27 -3.05
N PHE A 36 -20.29 -9.54 -3.39
CA PHE A 36 -20.30 -8.61 -4.52
C PHE A 36 -19.26 -7.50 -4.36
N PHE A 37 -19.29 -6.79 -3.22
CA PHE A 37 -18.33 -5.71 -2.95
C PHE A 37 -16.88 -6.21 -2.90
N THR A 38 -16.64 -7.40 -2.34
CA THR A 38 -15.29 -7.98 -2.28
C THR A 38 -14.78 -8.34 -3.67
N LYS A 39 -15.63 -8.89 -4.55
CA LYS A 39 -15.28 -9.16 -5.96
C LYS A 39 -14.95 -7.87 -6.71
N ILE A 40 -15.78 -6.84 -6.56
CA ILE A 40 -15.54 -5.54 -7.21
C ILE A 40 -14.23 -4.95 -6.73
N LYS A 41 -13.98 -4.93 -5.41
CA LYS A 41 -12.74 -4.44 -4.83
C LYS A 41 -11.52 -5.10 -5.48
N TYR A 42 -11.49 -6.43 -5.58
CA TYR A 42 -10.35 -7.13 -6.17
C TYR A 42 -10.20 -6.84 -7.67
N LYS A 43 -11.30 -6.79 -8.42
CA LYS A 43 -11.27 -6.40 -9.83
C LYS A 43 -10.70 -5.00 -10.03
N LEU A 44 -11.17 -4.04 -9.23
CA LEU A 44 -10.77 -2.63 -9.35
C LEU A 44 -9.30 -2.43 -9.00
N ILE A 45 -8.80 -3.08 -7.94
CA ILE A 45 -7.37 -3.03 -7.57
C ILE A 45 -6.50 -3.69 -8.65
N ASN A 46 -6.90 -4.85 -9.19
CA ASN A 46 -6.17 -5.49 -10.29
C ASN A 46 -6.16 -4.62 -11.55
N LEU A 47 -7.30 -4.00 -11.89
CA LEU A 47 -7.42 -3.12 -13.04
C LEU A 47 -6.50 -1.90 -12.91
N LEU A 48 -6.53 -1.22 -11.75
CA LEU A 48 -5.65 -0.09 -11.47
C LEU A 48 -4.17 -0.49 -11.56
N SER A 49 -3.80 -1.61 -10.91
CA SER A 49 -2.41 -2.11 -10.90
C SER A 49 -1.92 -2.48 -12.30
N PHE A 50 -2.79 -3.08 -13.12
CA PHE A 50 -2.50 -3.39 -14.51
C PHE A 50 -2.27 -2.12 -15.33
N TRP A 51 -3.17 -1.14 -15.25
CA TRP A 51 -3.03 0.12 -15.97
C TRP A 51 -1.80 0.91 -15.54
N THR A 52 -1.47 0.94 -14.25
CA THR A 52 -0.24 1.59 -13.78
C THR A 52 1.01 0.93 -14.35
N CYS A 53 1.07 -0.41 -14.35
CA CYS A 53 2.19 -1.13 -14.98
C CYS A 53 2.25 -0.85 -16.48
N PHE A 54 1.12 -0.95 -17.17
CA PHE A 54 1.02 -0.76 -18.61
C PHE A 54 1.44 0.65 -19.05
N LEU A 55 0.87 1.70 -18.43
CA LEU A 55 1.16 3.09 -18.76
C LEU A 55 2.62 3.46 -18.47
N LEU A 56 3.16 3.04 -17.34
CA LEU A 56 4.56 3.32 -16.99
C LEU A 56 5.53 2.53 -17.88
N SER A 57 5.17 1.32 -18.29
CA SER A 57 5.97 0.53 -19.23
C SER A 57 5.98 1.17 -20.62
N LEU A 58 4.82 1.63 -21.11
CA LEU A 58 4.73 2.40 -22.36
C LEU A 58 5.54 3.70 -22.30
N PHE A 59 5.49 4.40 -21.18
CA PHE A 59 6.31 5.60 -20.96
C PHE A 59 7.81 5.28 -21.03
N LEU A 60 8.25 4.19 -20.41
CA LEU A 60 9.65 3.73 -20.48
C LEU A 60 10.05 3.37 -21.91
N ILE A 61 9.21 2.62 -22.63
CA ILE A 61 9.48 2.23 -24.02
C ILE A 61 9.62 3.48 -24.89
N ASN A 62 8.68 4.42 -24.82
CA ASN A 62 8.71 5.66 -25.62
C ASN A 62 9.93 6.55 -25.28
N LYS A 63 10.27 6.68 -24.00
CA LYS A 63 11.44 7.46 -23.57
C LYS A 63 12.75 6.78 -23.99
N TYR A 64 12.81 5.44 -23.94
CA TYR A 64 14.00 4.67 -24.30
C TYR A 64 14.19 4.59 -25.83
N THR A 65 13.12 4.44 -26.61
CA THR A 65 13.19 4.52 -28.07
C THR A 65 13.64 5.91 -28.50
N HIS A 66 13.06 6.99 -27.97
CA HIS A 66 13.51 8.35 -28.26
C HIS A 66 14.97 8.59 -27.82
N PHE A 67 15.39 8.04 -26.68
CA PHE A 67 16.79 8.09 -26.23
C PHE A 67 17.72 7.35 -27.20
N LEU A 68 17.36 6.14 -27.67
CA LEU A 68 18.13 5.37 -28.65
C LEU A 68 18.18 6.08 -30.02
N THR A 69 17.07 6.63 -30.51
CA THR A 69 17.03 7.41 -31.76
C THR A 69 17.91 8.66 -31.64
N LYS A 70 17.93 9.31 -30.48
CA LYS A 70 18.80 10.46 -30.21
C LYS A 70 20.26 10.06 -30.06
N LEU A 71 20.56 8.86 -29.55
CA LEU A 71 21.91 8.29 -29.47
C LEU A 71 22.45 7.96 -30.86
N ILE A 72 21.63 7.33 -31.71
CA ILE A 72 21.96 7.03 -33.11
C ILE A 72 22.20 8.32 -33.89
N ASN A 73 21.36 9.34 -33.72
CA ASN A 73 21.54 10.64 -34.37
C ASN A 73 22.73 11.45 -33.80
N LYS A 74 23.19 11.17 -32.57
CA LYS A 74 24.33 11.84 -31.93
C LYS A 74 25.69 11.17 -32.26
N ILE A 75 25.69 10.02 -32.92
CA ILE A 75 26.92 9.41 -33.47
C ILE A 75 27.45 10.25 -34.65
N GLY A 76 26.65 11.16 -35.22
CA GLY A 76 27.12 12.26 -36.05
C GLY A 76 27.29 13.55 -35.26
N PHE A 77 28.54 13.97 -35.06
CA PHE A 77 28.99 15.30 -34.60
C PHE A 77 28.73 15.75 -33.13
N ASN A 78 29.83 15.66 -32.38
CA ASN A 78 30.59 16.73 -31.72
C ASN A 78 30.09 17.51 -30.47
N ILE A 79 31.10 17.74 -29.62
CA ILE A 79 31.35 18.83 -28.66
C ILE A 79 30.60 18.83 -27.30
N GLN A 80 31.40 18.53 -26.26
CA GLN A 80 31.64 19.37 -25.07
C GLN A 80 30.41 19.92 -24.33
N THR A 81 29.93 19.15 -23.35
CA THR A 81 29.22 19.65 -22.15
C THR A 81 29.27 18.57 -21.06
N ASP A 82 30.47 18.12 -20.69
CA ASP A 82 30.64 16.90 -19.87
C ASP A 82 30.09 17.00 -18.45
N TYR A 83 30.02 18.19 -17.83
CA TYR A 83 29.54 18.31 -16.45
C TYR A 83 28.01 18.43 -16.34
N LEU A 84 27.38 19.26 -17.18
CA LEU A 84 25.92 19.41 -17.20
C LEU A 84 25.22 18.17 -17.75
N ASN A 85 25.77 17.52 -18.79
CA ASN A 85 25.23 16.24 -19.26
C ASN A 85 25.36 15.14 -18.21
N LYS A 86 26.44 15.10 -17.42
CA LYS A 86 26.60 14.07 -16.38
C LYS A 86 25.58 14.25 -15.24
N TYR A 87 25.28 15.49 -14.85
CA TYR A 87 24.26 15.78 -13.84
C TYR A 87 22.83 15.54 -14.34
N ILE A 88 22.51 15.97 -15.57
CA ILE A 88 21.21 15.70 -16.20
C ILE A 88 21.01 14.20 -16.44
N LYS A 89 22.05 13.48 -16.85
CA LYS A 89 22.03 12.01 -17.02
C LYS A 89 21.89 11.29 -15.66
N PHE A 90 22.52 11.81 -14.60
CA PHE A 90 22.34 11.30 -13.24
C PHE A 90 20.91 11.50 -12.72
N ILE A 91 20.35 12.72 -12.82
CA ILE A 91 18.96 13.03 -12.43
C ILE A 91 17.97 12.20 -13.26
N SER A 92 18.20 12.08 -14.56
CA SER A 92 17.38 11.26 -15.45
C SER A 92 17.46 9.78 -15.05
N ASN A 93 18.64 9.24 -14.73
CA ASN A 93 18.80 7.86 -14.28
C ASN A 93 18.16 7.60 -12.91
N LEU A 94 18.25 8.58 -11.98
CA LEU A 94 17.60 8.51 -10.68
C LEU A 94 16.07 8.46 -10.84
N SER A 95 15.51 9.31 -11.71
CA SER A 95 14.06 9.31 -12.02
C SER A 95 13.60 8.02 -12.69
N LEU A 96 14.47 7.38 -13.50
CA LEU A 96 14.21 6.11 -14.15
C LEU A 96 14.17 4.96 -13.14
N GLY A 97 15.08 4.97 -12.17
CA GLY A 97 15.08 4.03 -11.05
C GLY A 97 13.75 4.07 -10.28
N TRP A 98 13.25 5.26 -9.95
CA TRP A 98 11.95 5.41 -9.30
C TRP A 98 10.80 4.83 -10.14
N ILE A 99 10.76 5.10 -11.45
CA ILE A 99 9.72 4.56 -12.34
C ILE A 99 9.76 3.01 -12.36
N ILE A 100 10.96 2.43 -12.47
CA ILE A 100 11.13 0.97 -12.44
C ILE A 100 10.65 0.40 -11.11
N THR A 101 11.00 1.02 -9.97
CA THR A 101 10.52 0.55 -8.66
C THR A 101 9.00 0.58 -8.55
N VAL A 102 8.34 1.62 -9.06
CA VAL A 102 6.88 1.73 -9.06
C VAL A 102 6.24 0.64 -9.93
N ILE A 103 6.83 0.33 -11.09
CA ILE A 103 6.36 -0.78 -11.95
C ILE A 103 6.47 -2.11 -11.22
N VAL A 104 7.63 -2.40 -10.63
CA VAL A 104 7.86 -3.67 -9.92
C VAL A 104 6.88 -3.82 -8.75
N ILE A 105 6.70 -2.77 -7.95
CA ILE A 105 5.74 -2.78 -6.83
C ILE A 105 4.31 -3.00 -7.35
N SER A 106 3.91 -2.28 -8.40
CA SER A 106 2.58 -2.41 -8.99
C SER A 106 2.33 -3.82 -9.54
N PHE A 107 3.35 -4.45 -10.12
CA PHE A 107 3.28 -5.82 -10.61
C PHE A 107 3.16 -6.84 -9.46
N LEU A 108 3.90 -6.66 -8.37
CA LEU A 108 3.76 -7.49 -7.17
C LEU A 108 2.36 -7.38 -6.56
N VAL A 109 1.82 -6.16 -6.50
CA VAL A 109 0.43 -5.91 -6.06
C VAL A 109 -0.57 -6.64 -6.97
N LEU A 110 -0.39 -6.55 -8.29
CA LEU A 110 -1.24 -7.24 -9.26
C LEU A 110 -1.27 -8.76 -9.01
N ILE A 111 -0.10 -9.41 -8.91
CA ILE A 111 0.01 -10.86 -8.65
C ILE A 111 -0.68 -11.21 -7.33
N PHE A 112 -0.37 -10.47 -6.27
CA PHE A 112 -0.93 -10.72 -4.94
C PHE A 112 -2.47 -10.65 -4.93
N TYR A 113 -3.05 -9.66 -5.61
CA TYR A 113 -4.50 -9.51 -5.69
C TYR A 113 -5.17 -10.48 -6.66
N MET A 114 -4.48 -10.94 -7.72
CA MET A 114 -4.94 -12.07 -8.55
C MET A 114 -5.05 -13.36 -7.73
N ILE A 115 -4.02 -13.70 -6.93
CA ILE A 115 -4.05 -14.87 -6.05
C ILE A 115 -5.20 -14.76 -5.04
N ASN A 116 -5.36 -13.62 -4.38
CA ASN A 116 -6.45 -13.41 -3.42
C ASN A 116 -7.84 -13.48 -4.07
N SER A 117 -8.00 -12.97 -5.29
CA SER A 117 -9.25 -13.06 -6.05
C SER A 117 -9.60 -14.53 -6.36
N TYR A 118 -8.60 -15.32 -6.77
CA TYR A 118 -8.76 -16.74 -7.04
C TYR A 118 -9.13 -17.54 -5.77
N GLN A 119 -8.41 -17.32 -4.67
CA GLN A 119 -8.70 -17.93 -3.37
C GLN A 119 -10.12 -17.57 -2.88
N PHE A 120 -10.53 -16.31 -3.05
CA PHE A 120 -11.88 -15.87 -2.71
C PHE A 120 -12.94 -16.56 -3.57
N LYS A 121 -12.70 -16.74 -4.88
CA LYS A 121 -13.59 -17.49 -5.77
C LYS A 121 -13.77 -18.94 -5.28
N ILE A 122 -12.70 -19.62 -4.87
CA ILE A 122 -12.78 -20.97 -4.29
C ILE A 122 -13.63 -20.98 -3.02
N GLN A 123 -13.37 -20.06 -2.08
CA GLN A 123 -14.10 -19.98 -0.81
C GLN A 123 -15.60 -19.71 -1.02
N THR A 124 -15.95 -18.82 -1.95
CA THR A 124 -17.37 -18.55 -2.27
C THR A 124 -18.06 -19.77 -2.88
N LYS A 125 -17.38 -20.54 -3.74
CA LYS A 125 -17.92 -21.78 -4.30
C LYS A 125 -18.09 -22.87 -3.23
N ARG A 126 -17.12 -23.01 -2.30
CA ARG A 126 -17.22 -23.95 -1.18
C ARG A 126 -18.41 -23.62 -0.28
N TYR A 127 -18.55 -22.35 0.09
CA TYR A 127 -19.69 -21.89 0.89
C TYR A 127 -21.04 -22.16 0.20
N GLN A 128 -21.15 -21.90 -1.11
CA GLN A 128 -22.35 -22.24 -1.86
C GLN A 128 -22.67 -23.74 -1.81
N LYS A 129 -21.67 -24.61 -1.90
CA LYS A 129 -21.86 -26.06 -1.76
C LYS A 129 -22.24 -26.47 -0.33
N GLU A 130 -21.58 -25.92 0.69
CA GLU A 130 -21.83 -26.24 2.10
C GLU A 130 -23.21 -25.80 2.55
N ILE A 131 -23.71 -24.63 2.12
CA ILE A 131 -25.09 -24.21 2.38
C ILE A 131 -26.10 -25.20 1.77
N LEU A 132 -25.84 -25.66 0.54
CA LEU A 132 -26.71 -26.61 -0.15
C LEU A 132 -26.75 -27.99 0.54
N ILE A 133 -25.65 -28.39 1.18
CA ILE A 133 -25.51 -29.70 1.83
C ILE A 133 -25.99 -29.66 3.29
N ASN A 134 -25.52 -28.70 4.09
CA ASN A 134 -25.75 -28.68 5.53
C ASN A 134 -27.08 -28.04 5.93
N GLN A 135 -27.76 -27.32 5.01
CA GLN A 135 -29.01 -26.59 5.25
C GLN A 135 -29.03 -25.69 6.50
N ASN A 136 -27.88 -25.42 7.10
CA ASN A 136 -27.78 -24.73 8.37
C ASN A 136 -27.58 -23.23 8.12
N PRO A 137 -28.60 -22.39 8.36
CA PRO A 137 -28.54 -20.95 8.09
C PRO A 137 -27.52 -20.22 8.97
N ASP A 138 -27.12 -20.82 10.09
CA ASP A 138 -26.19 -20.23 11.07
C ASP A 138 -24.71 -20.53 10.76
N PHE A 139 -24.43 -21.31 9.71
CA PHE A 139 -23.06 -21.60 9.29
C PHE A 139 -22.38 -20.33 8.76
N LEU A 140 -21.44 -19.79 9.55
CA LEU A 140 -20.69 -18.60 9.17
C LEU A 140 -19.51 -18.97 8.25
N PRO A 141 -19.44 -18.46 7.01
CA PRO A 141 -18.34 -18.79 6.15
C PRO A 141 -17.02 -18.21 6.67
N PHE A 142 -15.94 -18.96 6.44
CA PHE A 142 -14.59 -18.55 6.84
C PHE A 142 -14.20 -17.14 6.37
N PHE A 143 -14.65 -16.71 5.17
CA PHE A 143 -14.36 -15.38 4.67
C PHE A 143 -15.03 -14.25 5.48
N VAL A 144 -16.20 -14.50 6.09
CA VAL A 144 -16.87 -13.54 6.99
C VAL A 144 -16.10 -13.44 8.30
N ILE A 145 -15.71 -14.56 8.90
CA ILE A 145 -14.90 -14.59 10.12
C ILE A 145 -13.57 -13.87 9.89
N LYS A 146 -12.88 -14.17 8.78
CA LYS A 146 -11.63 -13.49 8.38
C LYS A 146 -11.83 -11.99 8.20
N LYS A 147 -12.95 -11.58 7.60
CA LYS A 147 -13.29 -10.15 7.42
C LYS A 147 -13.54 -9.47 8.75
N TYR A 148 -14.27 -10.10 9.67
CA TYR A 148 -14.53 -9.56 11.00
C TYR A 148 -13.25 -9.41 11.84
N LYS A 149 -12.37 -10.42 11.84
CA LYS A 149 -11.02 -10.33 12.43
C LYS A 149 -10.23 -9.16 11.84
N SER A 150 -10.28 -8.97 10.52
CA SER A 150 -9.64 -7.83 9.85
C SER A 150 -10.24 -6.48 10.27
N LEU A 151 -11.56 -6.37 10.47
CA LEU A 151 -12.20 -5.13 10.93
C LEU A 151 -11.76 -4.74 12.35
N ILE A 152 -11.57 -5.71 13.25
CA ILE A 152 -11.08 -5.46 14.61
C ILE A 152 -9.66 -4.90 14.60
N GLN A 153 -8.79 -5.45 13.75
CA GLN A 153 -7.38 -5.05 13.70
C GLN A 153 -7.16 -3.75 12.90
N LYS A 154 -8.03 -3.45 11.93
CA LYS A 154 -7.86 -2.35 10.97
C LYS A 154 -7.65 -0.97 11.61
N PRO A 155 -8.34 -0.56 12.70
CA PRO A 155 -8.11 0.74 13.33
C PRO A 155 -6.67 0.95 13.78
N TYR A 156 -6.05 -0.08 14.36
CA TYR A 156 -4.65 -0.03 14.78
C TYR A 156 -3.75 0.15 13.56
N TYR A 157 -3.89 -0.71 12.53
CA TYR A 157 -3.08 -0.59 11.32
C TYR A 157 -3.23 0.77 10.65
N VAL A 158 -4.47 1.29 10.53
CA VAL A 158 -4.75 2.59 9.90
C VAL A 158 -4.13 3.73 10.71
N ASN A 159 -4.30 3.75 12.03
CA ASN A 159 -3.77 4.81 12.90
C ASN A 159 -2.25 4.93 12.75
N TYR A 160 -1.53 3.82 12.96
CA TYR A 160 -0.07 3.83 12.89
C TYR A 160 0.45 4.10 11.47
N LEU A 161 -0.20 3.56 10.44
CA LEU A 161 0.18 3.83 9.05
C LEU A 161 0.00 5.31 8.72
N CYS A 162 -1.11 5.93 9.13
CA CYS A 162 -1.33 7.36 8.93
C CYS A 162 -0.33 8.20 9.73
N SER A 163 -0.07 7.85 10.99
CA SER A 163 0.98 8.49 11.80
C SER A 163 2.36 8.41 11.15
N SER A 164 2.74 7.24 10.62
CA SER A 164 3.98 7.08 9.85
C SER A 164 4.04 8.01 8.65
N ILE A 165 2.95 8.11 7.87
CA ILE A 165 2.89 9.02 6.72
C ILE A 165 2.98 10.48 7.18
N TYR A 166 2.33 10.88 8.27
CA TYR A 166 2.43 12.24 8.81
C TYR A 166 3.87 12.59 9.20
N ILE A 167 4.59 11.67 9.84
CA ILE A 167 6.00 11.86 10.19
C ILE A 167 6.84 12.04 8.93
N LEU A 168 6.60 11.26 7.87
CA LEU A 168 7.32 11.38 6.60
C LEU A 168 7.04 12.72 5.89
N ILE A 169 5.77 13.16 5.87
CA ILE A 169 5.40 14.47 5.31
C ILE A 169 6.11 15.59 6.08
N PHE A 170 6.07 15.55 7.41
CA PHE A 170 6.74 16.53 8.25
C PHE A 170 8.25 16.54 8.02
N THR A 171 8.86 15.35 7.96
CA THR A 171 10.30 15.20 7.69
C THR A 171 10.69 15.79 6.33
N SER A 172 9.89 15.53 5.30
CA SER A 172 10.08 16.11 3.96
C SER A 172 9.99 17.63 4.00
N LEU A 173 9.03 18.19 4.71
CA LEU A 173 8.88 19.64 4.90
C LEU A 173 10.08 20.26 5.62
N VAL A 174 10.59 19.62 6.67
CA VAL A 174 11.78 20.08 7.40
C VAL A 174 13.00 20.11 6.45
N ILE A 175 13.26 19.02 5.74
CA ILE A 175 14.35 18.93 4.76
C ILE A 175 14.20 19.99 3.66
N TYR A 176 12.99 20.15 3.13
CA TYR A 176 12.69 21.16 2.11
C TYR A 176 12.93 22.58 2.64
N THR A 177 12.50 22.89 3.86
CA THR A 177 12.71 24.20 4.49
C THR A 177 14.19 24.52 4.65
N PHE A 178 14.99 23.57 5.14
CA PHE A 178 16.45 23.75 5.25
C PHE A 178 17.11 23.91 3.88
N TYR A 179 16.66 23.17 2.86
CA TYR A 179 17.10 23.36 1.49
C TYR A 179 16.82 24.78 1.00
N LEU A 180 15.62 25.32 1.24
CA LEU A 180 15.28 26.69 0.85
C LEU A 180 16.14 27.74 1.57
N ILE A 181 16.34 27.59 2.88
CA ILE A 181 17.23 28.47 3.67
C ILE A 181 18.64 28.45 3.07
N SER A 182 19.11 27.29 2.64
CA SER A 182 20.45 27.18 2.04
C SER A 182 20.59 27.88 0.70
N LEU A 183 19.56 27.85 -0.14
CA LEU A 183 19.53 28.57 -1.41
C LEU A 183 19.51 30.07 -1.17
N TRP A 184 18.73 30.51 -0.19
CA TRP A 184 18.64 31.93 0.19
C TRP A 184 19.99 32.48 0.66
N LEU A 185 20.74 31.73 1.46
CA LEU A 185 22.09 32.11 1.91
C LEU A 185 23.14 32.16 0.78
N LYS A 186 22.95 31.42 -0.33
CA LYS A 186 23.88 31.41 -1.48
C LYS A 186 23.62 32.54 -2.50
N ASN A 187 22.38 33.03 -2.64
CA ASN A 187 21.96 33.90 -3.75
C ASN A 187 21.30 35.21 -3.27
N ILE A 188 22.02 35.99 -2.45
CA ILE A 188 21.52 37.22 -1.82
C ILE A 188 21.14 38.34 -2.82
N GLN A 189 21.59 38.30 -4.08
CA GLN A 189 21.45 39.48 -4.96
C GLN A 189 20.57 39.38 -6.23
N GLN A 190 20.14 38.22 -6.75
CA GLN A 190 19.50 38.23 -8.10
C GLN A 190 18.22 37.44 -8.38
N HIS A 191 17.63 36.64 -7.47
CA HIS A 191 16.41 35.87 -7.86
C HIS A 191 15.35 35.72 -6.76
N ILE A 192 15.13 36.74 -5.94
CA ILE A 192 14.17 36.68 -4.82
C ILE A 192 12.75 36.30 -5.29
N LEU A 193 12.25 36.86 -6.40
CA LEU A 193 10.87 36.64 -6.85
C LEU A 193 10.62 35.25 -7.48
N ILE A 194 11.59 34.73 -8.26
CA ILE A 194 11.50 33.41 -8.90
C ILE A 194 11.66 32.30 -7.85
N ILE A 195 12.59 32.49 -6.90
CA ILE A 195 12.77 31.59 -5.75
C ILE A 195 11.49 31.54 -4.93
N ILE A 196 10.86 32.67 -4.58
CA ILE A 196 9.62 32.66 -3.78
C ILE A 196 8.46 31.94 -4.50
N LYS A 197 8.22 32.23 -5.80
CA LYS A 197 7.12 31.59 -6.56
C LYS A 197 7.35 30.08 -6.81
N SER A 198 8.58 29.65 -7.13
CA SER A 198 8.85 28.21 -7.35
C SER A 198 8.85 27.42 -6.03
N ASN A 199 9.14 28.08 -4.91
CA ASN A 199 9.27 27.40 -3.61
C ASN A 199 7.96 27.18 -2.87
N LEU A 200 6.91 27.96 -3.19
CA LEU A 200 5.57 27.74 -2.63
C LEU A 200 4.95 26.42 -3.13
N ILE A 201 5.32 25.96 -4.33
CA ILE A 201 4.71 24.77 -4.94
C ILE A 201 4.97 23.50 -4.13
N GLY A 202 6.14 23.38 -3.49
CA GLY A 202 6.48 22.23 -2.65
C GLY A 202 5.58 22.14 -1.41
N TYR A 203 5.28 23.28 -0.78
CA TYR A 203 4.36 23.35 0.35
C TYR A 203 2.92 23.05 -0.06
N TRP A 204 2.47 23.55 -1.21
CA TRP A 204 1.14 23.24 -1.75
C TRP A 204 0.96 21.75 -2.06
N ILE A 205 1.98 21.11 -2.66
CA ILE A 205 1.97 19.67 -2.91
C ILE A 205 1.92 18.90 -1.59
N ALA A 206 2.74 19.27 -0.60
CA ALA A 206 2.73 18.62 0.71
C ALA A 206 1.37 18.78 1.42
N LEU A 207 0.75 19.96 1.34
CA LEU A 207 -0.57 20.23 1.89
C LEU A 207 -1.65 19.39 1.20
N ALA A 208 -1.63 19.29 -0.13
CA ALA A 208 -2.56 18.45 -0.89
C ALA A 208 -2.44 16.97 -0.47
N ILE A 209 -1.21 16.45 -0.35
CA ILE A 209 -0.96 15.09 0.12
C ILE A 209 -1.48 14.91 1.55
N PHE A 210 -1.23 15.87 2.44
CA PHE A 210 -1.69 15.83 3.82
C PHE A 210 -3.22 15.73 3.91
N ILE A 211 -3.95 16.56 3.16
CA ILE A 211 -5.43 16.54 3.11
C ILE A 211 -5.93 15.18 2.63
N ILE A 212 -5.32 14.58 1.60
CA ILE A 212 -5.68 13.26 1.09
C ILE A 212 -5.51 12.20 2.18
N VAL A 213 -4.38 12.22 2.90
CA VAL A 213 -4.08 11.23 3.94
C VAL A 213 -5.02 11.39 5.14
N VAL A 214 -5.31 12.62 5.58
CA VAL A 214 -6.27 12.89 6.67
C VAL A 214 -7.68 12.43 6.28
N SER A 215 -8.11 12.73 5.05
CA SER A 215 -9.42 12.30 4.54
C SER A 215 -9.51 10.77 4.51
N TYR A 216 -8.47 10.09 4.02
CA TYR A 216 -8.37 8.63 4.06
C TYR A 216 -8.45 8.08 5.49
N HIS A 217 -7.73 8.69 6.43
CA HIS A 217 -7.68 8.24 7.82
C HIS A 217 -9.08 8.27 8.46
N ILE A 218 -9.78 9.40 8.35
CA ILE A 218 -11.14 9.58 8.87
C ILE A 218 -12.09 8.58 8.21
N PHE A 219 -12.09 8.52 6.88
CA PHE A 219 -12.97 7.63 6.13
C PHE A 219 -12.74 6.15 6.47
N ALA A 220 -11.48 5.74 6.62
CA ALA A 220 -11.12 4.36 6.94
C ALA A 220 -11.60 3.94 8.33
N LEU A 221 -11.52 4.82 9.33
CA LEU A 221 -12.01 4.58 10.68
C LEU A 221 -13.54 4.55 10.75
N LEU A 222 -14.22 5.51 10.10
CA LEU A 222 -15.68 5.52 9.99
C LEU A 222 -16.20 4.24 9.33
N THR A 223 -15.57 3.82 8.23
CA THR A 223 -15.92 2.58 7.53
C THR A 223 -15.80 1.36 8.44
N VAL A 224 -14.77 1.30 9.31
CA VAL A 224 -14.63 0.19 10.26
C VAL A 224 -15.77 0.22 11.29
N LYS A 225 -16.08 1.38 11.85
CA LYS A 225 -17.15 1.54 12.84
C LYS A 225 -18.49 1.08 12.27
N LEU A 226 -18.84 1.55 11.07
CA LEU A 226 -20.10 1.20 10.39
C LEU A 226 -20.16 -0.29 10.04
N LEU A 227 -19.12 -0.85 9.41
CA LEU A 227 -19.13 -2.25 9.01
C LEU A 227 -19.15 -3.19 10.22
N LYS A 228 -18.40 -2.88 11.28
CA LYS A 228 -18.40 -3.68 12.50
C LYS A 228 -19.79 -3.67 13.15
N GLY A 229 -20.42 -2.51 13.28
CA GLY A 229 -21.79 -2.39 13.78
C GLY A 229 -22.79 -3.21 12.96
N ASN A 230 -22.70 -3.14 11.62
CA ASN A 230 -23.55 -3.94 10.74
C ASN A 230 -23.34 -5.45 10.90
N PHE A 231 -22.11 -5.91 11.15
CA PHE A 231 -21.85 -7.33 11.41
C PHE A 231 -22.48 -7.77 12.73
N GLU A 232 -22.33 -6.98 13.79
CA GLU A 232 -22.88 -7.31 15.11
C GLU A 232 -24.42 -7.28 15.10
N SER A 233 -25.03 -6.33 14.39
CA SER A 233 -26.50 -6.26 14.23
C SER A 233 -27.06 -7.37 13.35
N THR A 234 -26.32 -7.81 12.32
CA THR A 234 -26.80 -8.87 11.39
C THR A 234 -26.86 -10.24 12.07
N TYR A 235 -25.95 -10.50 13.01
CA TYR A 235 -25.82 -11.82 13.64
C TYR A 235 -26.31 -11.85 15.09
N ASN A 236 -26.76 -10.72 15.65
CA ASN A 236 -27.22 -10.57 17.05
C ASN A 236 -26.26 -11.16 18.11
N ARG A 237 -24.98 -11.32 17.76
CA ARG A 237 -23.94 -11.86 18.64
C ARG A 237 -22.56 -11.37 18.21
N SER A 238 -21.63 -11.31 19.17
CA SER A 238 -20.21 -11.18 18.85
C SER A 238 -19.72 -12.45 18.17
N LEU A 239 -19.16 -12.32 16.96
CA LEU A 239 -18.66 -13.46 16.17
C LEU A 239 -17.41 -14.14 16.76
N LEU A 240 -16.80 -13.53 17.78
CA LEU A 240 -15.59 -13.99 18.45
C LEU A 240 -15.73 -13.76 19.96
N SER A 241 -15.02 -14.55 20.76
CA SER A 241 -14.92 -14.33 22.20
C SER A 241 -14.12 -13.06 22.53
N GLU A 242 -14.36 -12.47 23.70
CA GLU A 242 -13.66 -11.26 24.13
C GLU A 242 -12.15 -11.46 24.23
N GLU A 243 -11.71 -12.64 24.68
CA GLU A 243 -10.28 -13.00 24.74
C GLU A 243 -9.63 -12.98 23.36
N GLU A 244 -10.30 -13.53 22.34
CA GLU A 244 -9.81 -13.50 20.97
C GLU A 244 -9.71 -12.07 20.45
N ILE A 245 -10.70 -11.23 20.75
CA ILE A 245 -10.71 -9.82 20.36
C ILE A 245 -9.51 -9.09 20.99
N LEU A 246 -9.25 -9.29 22.28
CA LEU A 246 -8.11 -8.70 22.99
C LEU A 246 -6.77 -9.15 22.40
N LYS A 247 -6.60 -10.45 22.14
CA LYS A 247 -5.39 -11.01 21.51
C LYS A 247 -5.16 -10.40 20.13
N LEU A 248 -6.21 -10.25 19.31
CA LEU A 248 -6.12 -9.63 17.98
C LEU A 248 -5.72 -8.15 18.06
N LYS A 249 -6.31 -7.38 18.98
CA LYS A 249 -5.96 -5.96 19.23
C LYS A 249 -4.50 -5.81 19.64
N LYS A 250 -4.04 -6.59 20.63
CA LYS A 250 -2.65 -6.56 21.12
C LYS A 250 -1.64 -6.90 20.01
N THR A 251 -1.94 -7.92 19.21
CA THR A 251 -1.08 -8.35 18.10
C THR A 251 -1.00 -7.28 17.01
N ALA A 252 -2.13 -6.70 16.61
CA ALA A 252 -2.17 -5.63 15.61
C ALA A 252 -1.43 -4.38 16.10
N ASN A 253 -1.64 -3.99 17.37
CA ASN A 253 -0.93 -2.87 17.98
C ASN A 253 0.59 -3.08 17.95
N ARG A 254 1.08 -4.25 18.38
CA ARG A 254 2.51 -4.57 18.40
C ARG A 254 3.14 -4.48 17.00
N ARG A 255 2.52 -5.10 16.01
CA ARG A 255 3.02 -5.10 14.62
C ARG A 255 3.08 -3.68 14.05
N SER A 256 2.04 -2.90 14.31
CA SER A 256 1.91 -1.53 13.81
C SER A 256 2.90 -0.57 14.50
N LEU A 257 3.11 -0.74 15.80
CA LEU A 257 4.10 0.01 16.57
C LEU A 257 5.52 -0.20 16.03
N ILE A 258 5.88 -1.44 15.68
CA ILE A 258 7.20 -1.74 15.08
C ILE A 258 7.40 -0.93 13.79
N VAL A 259 6.39 -0.88 12.91
CA VAL A 259 6.45 -0.10 11.66
C VAL A 259 6.63 1.40 11.96
N LEU A 260 5.92 1.93 12.97
CA LEU A 260 6.07 3.33 13.37
C LEU A 260 7.48 3.62 13.87
N ILE A 261 8.04 2.78 14.74
CA ILE A 261 9.40 2.94 15.26
C ILE A 261 10.43 2.93 14.13
N ILE A 262 10.31 1.99 13.18
CA ILE A 262 11.17 1.95 11.99
C ILE A 262 11.04 3.24 11.17
N THR A 263 9.81 3.75 11.00
CA THR A 263 9.57 5.00 10.26
C THR A 263 10.23 6.20 10.94
N ILE A 264 10.15 6.29 12.27
CA ILE A 264 10.80 7.34 13.06
C ILE A 264 12.33 7.26 12.90
N ALA A 265 12.90 6.06 13.02
CA ALA A 265 14.34 5.85 12.87
C ALA A 265 14.84 6.26 11.48
N ILE A 266 14.12 5.89 10.41
CA ILE A 266 14.44 6.31 9.04
C ILE A 266 14.34 7.84 8.91
N SER A 267 13.29 8.44 9.45
CA SER A 267 13.05 9.88 9.36
C SER A 267 14.15 10.69 10.05
N LEU A 268 14.55 10.29 11.26
CA LEU A 268 15.66 10.89 11.99
C LEU A 268 16.99 10.72 11.25
N SER A 269 17.22 9.53 10.69
CA SER A 269 18.41 9.25 9.87
C SER A 269 18.48 10.17 8.64
N LEU A 270 17.37 10.36 7.92
CA LEU A 270 17.31 11.27 6.77
C LEU A 270 17.64 12.71 7.15
N ILE A 271 17.05 13.23 8.25
CA ILE A 271 17.35 14.57 8.75
C ILE A 271 18.82 14.69 9.12
N PHE A 272 19.36 13.70 9.84
CA PHE A 272 20.76 13.68 10.26
C PHE A 272 21.73 13.68 9.07
N PHE A 273 21.54 12.78 8.10
CA PHE A 273 22.37 12.73 6.88
C PHE A 273 22.29 14.02 6.08
N PHE A 274 21.10 14.60 5.98
CA PHE A 274 20.90 15.88 5.29
C PHE A 274 21.68 17.01 5.97
N ILE A 275 21.62 17.12 7.31
CA ILE A 275 22.39 18.11 8.08
C ILE A 275 23.90 17.90 7.90
N LEU A 276 24.38 16.65 7.97
CA LEU A 276 25.80 16.33 7.74
C LEU A 276 26.27 16.75 6.36
N PHE A 277 25.51 16.42 5.31
CA PHE A 277 25.81 16.82 3.94
C PHE A 277 25.95 18.35 3.84
N PHE A 278 24.99 19.08 4.41
CA PHE A 278 25.02 20.55 4.45
C PHE A 278 26.24 21.12 5.16
N LYS A 279 26.63 20.52 6.30
CA LYS A 279 27.80 20.93 7.08
C LYS A 279 29.10 20.72 6.29
N ILE A 280 29.22 19.60 5.58
CA ILE A 280 30.39 19.28 4.74
C ILE A 280 30.48 20.24 3.55
N GLU A 281 29.37 20.50 2.86
CA GLU A 281 29.35 21.39 1.70
C GLU A 281 29.73 22.83 2.07
N ARG A 282 29.23 23.36 3.20
CA ARG A 282 29.65 24.69 3.70
C ARG A 282 31.14 24.75 4.05
N ARG A 283 31.70 23.70 4.66
CA ARG A 283 33.15 23.67 4.99
C ARG A 283 34.01 23.72 3.73
N LYS A 284 33.62 23.02 2.66
CA LYS A 284 34.32 23.07 1.37
C LYS A 284 34.30 24.48 0.79
N ILE A 285 33.13 25.14 0.77
CA ILE A 285 33.00 26.52 0.27
C ILE A 285 33.88 27.49 1.06
N ASN A 286 33.86 27.42 2.40
CA ASN A 286 34.69 28.28 3.26
C ASN A 286 36.20 28.01 3.10
N PHE A 287 36.59 26.76 2.86
CA PHE A 287 37.98 26.39 2.58
C PHE A 287 38.44 27.02 1.26
N PHE A 288 37.70 26.86 0.16
CA PHE A 288 38.07 27.46 -1.13
C PHE A 288 38.05 29.00 -1.11
N ALA A 289 37.16 29.62 -0.32
CA ALA A 289 37.14 31.07 -0.16
C ALA A 289 38.40 31.63 0.53
N ARG A 290 39.08 30.83 1.38
CA ARG A 290 40.35 31.23 2.02
C ARG A 290 41.54 31.23 1.07
N PHE A 291 41.52 30.44 -0.01
CA PHE A 291 42.58 30.41 -1.03
C PHE A 291 42.41 31.45 -2.14
N LYS A 292 41.34 32.25 -2.08
CA LYS A 292 41.04 33.31 -3.05
C LYS A 292 41.42 34.72 -2.55
N LYS A 293 41.95 34.82 -1.33
CA LYS A 293 42.61 36.02 -0.79
C LYS A 293 44.11 35.82 -0.87
#